data_AF-A0AAF0R2R8-F1
#
_entry.id   AF-A0AAF0R2R8-F1
#
_cell.length_a   1.000
_cell.length_b   1.000
_cell.length_c   1.000
_cell.angle_alpha   90.00
_cell.angle_beta   90.00
_cell.angle_gamma   90.00
#
_symmetry.space_group_name_H-M   'P 1'
#
loop_
_entity.id
_entity.type
_entity.pdbx_description
1 polymer ?
#
loop_
_entity_poly.entity_id
_entity_poly.type
_entity_poly.pdbx_seq_one_letter_code
_entity_poly.pdbx_strand_id
1 'polypeptide(L)'
;MLKKCIGDPSLILPTESVKIKDNLSFEEVPVQILDRQVRRLRTKDVASVKVLWRNQFVEEATWEAEEDMKKRYPHLFESGGNAD
;
A
#
# COMPACT_ATOMS: atom_id res chain seq x y z
N MET A 1 13.08 27.57 -31.52
CA MET A 1 14.31 27.73 -30.71
C MET A 1 14.06 27.17 -29.32
N LEU A 2 14.72 26.07 -28.96
CA LEU A 2 14.65 25.50 -27.61
C LEU A 2 15.54 26.31 -26.68
N LYS A 3 14.97 26.78 -25.56
CA LYS A 3 15.72 27.44 -24.49
C LYS A 3 16.40 26.37 -23.64
N LYS A 4 17.67 26.56 -23.33
CA LYS A 4 18.46 25.68 -22.47
C LYS A 4 17.97 25.85 -21.03
N CYS A 5 17.19 24.90 -20.52
CA CYS A 5 16.82 24.86 -19.10
C CYS A 5 18.00 24.27 -18.33
N ILE A 6 18.64 25.09 -17.49
CA ILE A 6 19.58 24.61 -16.47
C ILE A 6 18.71 24.25 -15.27
N GLY A 7 18.56 22.96 -14.98
CA GLY A 7 17.75 22.51 -13.84
C GLY A 7 18.31 23.09 -12.55
N ASP A 8 17.48 23.83 -11.82
CA ASP A 8 17.83 24.36 -10.52
C ASP A 8 17.95 23.18 -9.53
N PRO A 9 19.12 22.99 -8.88
CA PRO A 9 19.31 21.94 -7.88
C PRO A 9 18.31 22.00 -6.71
N SER A 10 17.72 23.17 -6.44
CA SER A 10 16.70 23.33 -5.41
C SER A 10 15.32 22.75 -5.78
N LEU A 11 15.09 22.46 -7.06
CA LEU A 11 13.90 21.73 -7.53
C LEU A 11 14.06 20.21 -7.42
N ILE A 12 15.24 19.73 -7.00
CA ILE A 12 15.48 18.32 -6.73
C ILE A 12 14.80 18.01 -5.40
N LEU A 13 13.57 17.49 -5.47
CA LEU A 13 12.93 16.89 -4.32
C LEU A 13 13.84 15.77 -3.79
N PRO A 14 14.13 15.71 -2.48
CA PRO A 14 14.84 14.59 -1.90
C PRO A 14 14.04 13.33 -2.23
N THR A 15 14.57 12.51 -3.13
CA THR A 15 13.97 11.22 -3.42
C THR A 15 14.25 10.37 -2.20
N GLU A 16 13.23 10.13 -1.36
CA GLU A 16 13.33 9.09 -0.35
C GLU A 16 13.80 7.83 -1.08
N SER A 17 14.83 7.19 -0.54
CA SER A 17 15.52 6.09 -1.19
C SER A 17 14.57 4.90 -1.36
N VAL A 18 13.76 4.92 -2.41
CA VAL A 18 12.97 3.79 -2.86
C VAL A 18 13.98 2.75 -3.28
N LYS A 19 14.00 1.61 -2.58
CA LYS A 19 14.79 0.44 -2.96
C LYS A 19 14.18 -0.13 -4.24
N ILE A 20 14.53 0.46 -5.36
CA ILE A 20 14.18 -0.02 -6.69
C ILE A 20 15.07 -1.25 -6.92
N LYS A 21 14.47 -2.43 -7.15
CA LYS A 21 15.22 -3.61 -7.60
C LYS A 21 15.83 -3.29 -8.97
N ASP A 22 16.96 -3.92 -9.33
CA ASP A 22 17.68 -3.65 -10.60
C ASP A 22 16.81 -3.83 -11.87
N ASN A 23 15.66 -4.49 -11.75
CA ASN A 23 14.64 -4.64 -12.80
C ASN A 23 13.60 -3.50 -12.84
N LEU A 24 13.82 -2.39 -12.13
CA LEU A 24 12.87 -1.27 -11.96
C LEU A 24 11.52 -1.67 -11.34
N SER A 25 11.39 -2.87 -10.79
CA SER A 25 10.16 -3.29 -10.08
C SER A 25 10.22 -2.84 -8.63
N PHE A 26 9.11 -2.28 -8.15
CA PHE A 26 8.88 -2.03 -6.75
C PHE A 26 8.16 -3.24 -6.15
N GLU A 27 8.67 -3.78 -5.04
CA GLU A 27 7.96 -4.82 -4.30
C GLU A 27 7.00 -4.13 -3.33
N GLU A 28 5.70 -4.17 -3.66
CA GLU A 28 4.64 -3.68 -2.79
C GLU A 28 4.52 -4.61 -1.57
N VAL A 29 5.22 -4.24 -0.50
CA VAL A 29 5.16 -4.96 0.78
C VAL A 29 4.02 -4.37 1.60
N PRO A 30 2.97 -5.14 1.93
CA PRO A 30 1.91 -4.64 2.80
C PRO A 30 2.45 -4.49 4.22
N VAL A 31 2.17 -3.35 4.84
CA VAL A 31 2.67 -2.99 6.17
C VAL A 31 1.61 -3.26 7.23
N GLN A 32 0.38 -2.82 6.98
CA GLN A 32 -0.68 -2.87 7.98
C GLN A 32 -2.08 -2.85 7.33
N ILE A 33 -3.03 -3.49 7.98
CA ILE A 33 -4.46 -3.32 7.70
C ILE A 33 -4.97 -2.13 8.53
N LEU A 34 -5.42 -1.09 7.84
CA LEU A 34 -5.91 0.15 8.45
C LEU A 34 -7.39 0.09 8.82
N ASP A 35 -8.18 -0.64 8.03
CA ASP A 35 -9.63 -0.73 8.23
C ASP A 35 -10.19 -2.01 7.59
N ARG A 36 -11.41 -2.38 7.98
CA ARG A 36 -12.13 -3.53 7.46
C ARG A 36 -13.58 -3.17 7.19
N GLN A 37 -14.04 -3.42 5.97
CA GLN A 37 -15.42 -3.22 5.57
C GLN A 37 -16.04 -4.53 5.10
N VAL A 38 -17.30 -4.78 5.49
CA VAL A 38 -18.10 -5.88 4.96
C VAL A 38 -19.32 -5.32 4.26
N ARG A 39 -19.45 -5.64 2.96
CA ARG A 39 -20.62 -5.29 2.16
C ARG A 39 -21.51 -6.52 2.03
N ARG A 40 -22.70 -6.43 2.62
CA ARG A 40 -23.75 -7.45 2.46
C ARG A 40 -24.44 -7.27 1.12
N LEU A 41 -24.39 -8.30 0.28
CA LEU A 41 -25.18 -8.41 -0.94
C LEU A 41 -26.37 -9.33 -0.69
N ARG A 42 -27.32 -9.38 -1.63
CA ARG A 42 -28.52 -10.22 -1.51
C ARG A 42 -28.21 -11.71 -1.29
N THR A 43 -27.07 -12.18 -1.77
CA THR A 43 -26.70 -13.61 -1.76
C THR A 43 -25.47 -13.94 -0.92
N LYS A 44 -24.63 -12.94 -0.60
CA LYS A 44 -23.36 -13.17 0.11
C LYS A 44 -22.84 -11.89 0.76
N ASP A 45 -21.97 -12.09 1.75
CA ASP A 45 -21.19 -11.02 2.34
C ASP A 45 -19.81 -10.96 1.66
N VAL A 46 -19.37 -9.77 1.28
CA VAL A 46 -18.05 -9.52 0.66
C VAL A 46 -17.25 -8.64 1.60
N ALA A 47 -16.10 -9.13 2.05
CA ALA A 47 -15.23 -8.40 2.96
C ALA A 47 -13.99 -7.86 2.24
N SER A 48 -13.66 -6.60 2.53
CA SER A 48 -12.51 -5.89 2.01
C SER A 48 -11.74 -5.25 3.17
N VAL A 49 -10.43 -5.20 3.05
CA VAL A 49 -9.52 -4.58 4.02
C VAL A 49 -8.78 -3.44 3.36
N LYS A 50 -8.60 -2.34 4.09
CA LYS A 50 -7.79 -1.21 3.65
C LYS A 50 -6.34 -1.50 4.01
N VAL A 51 -5.46 -1.59 3.02
CA VAL A 51 -4.07 -2.03 3.17
C VAL A 51 -3.15 -0.85 2.94
N LEU A 52 -2.30 -0.58 3.94
CA LEU A 52 -1.16 0.33 3.79
C LEU A 52 0.01 -0.45 3.19
N TRP A 53 0.57 0.06 2.10
CA TRP A 53 1.75 -0.50 1.47
C TRP A 53 3.00 0.26 1.85
N ARG A 54 4.14 -0.42 1.79
CA ARG A 54 5.45 0.17 2.07
C ARG A 54 5.74 1.26 1.05
N ASN A 55 6.21 2.42 1.53
CA ASN A 55 6.51 3.61 0.74
C ASN A 55 5.28 4.23 0.03
N GLN A 56 4.06 3.94 0.49
CA GLN A 56 2.86 4.67 0.10
C GLN A 56 2.35 5.49 1.30
N PHE A 57 1.75 6.64 1.02
CA PHE A 57 1.07 7.42 2.03
C PHE A 57 -0.23 6.72 2.47
N VAL A 58 -0.70 6.99 3.70
CA VAL A 58 -1.96 6.44 4.23
C VAL A 58 -3.16 6.81 3.36
N GLU A 59 -3.10 7.96 2.69
CA GLU A 59 -4.11 8.43 1.74
C GLU A 59 -4.17 7.57 0.47
N GLU A 60 -3.06 6.93 0.10
CA GLU A 60 -2.92 6.07 -1.08
C GLU A 60 -3.25 4.60 -0.81
N ALA A 61 -3.56 4.24 0.45
CA ALA A 61 -3.89 2.88 0.83
C ALA A 61 -5.10 2.32 0.05
N THR A 62 -4.96 1.09 -0.44
CA THR A 62 -5.93 0.44 -1.33
C THR A 62 -6.91 -0.46 -0.57
N TRP A 63 -8.06 -0.75 -1.17
CA TRP A 63 -9.01 -1.73 -0.66
C TRP A 63 -8.83 -3.07 -1.37
N GLU A 64 -8.37 -4.07 -0.64
CA GLU A 64 -8.12 -5.42 -1.16
C GLU A 64 -9.14 -6.42 -0.62
N ALA A 65 -9.36 -7.52 -1.34
CA ALA A 65 -10.21 -8.61 -0.87
C ALA A 65 -9.59 -9.25 0.37
N GLU A 66 -10.36 -9.34 1.46
CA GLU A 66 -9.87 -9.90 2.74
C GLU A 66 -9.37 -11.34 2.57
N GLU A 67 -10.06 -12.12 1.74
CA GLU A 67 -9.73 -13.53 1.52
C GLU A 67 -8.37 -13.71 0.81
N ASP A 68 -8.05 -12.81 -0.13
CA ASP A 68 -6.76 -12.84 -0.84
C ASP A 68 -5.62 -12.37 0.06
N MET A 69 -5.87 -11.34 0.86
CA MET A 69 -4.90 -10.83 1.84
C MET A 69 -4.59 -11.89 2.91
N LYS A 70 -5.58 -12.64 3.39
CA LYS A 70 -5.35 -13.75 4.33
C LYS A 70 -4.51 -14.88 3.72
N LYS A 71 -4.71 -15.19 2.43
CA LYS A 71 -3.94 -16.23 1.73
C LYS A 71 -2.49 -15.81 1.49
N ARG A 72 -2.26 -14.56 1.09
CA ARG A 72 -0.93 -14.05 0.73
C ARG A 72 -0.12 -13.53 1.92
N TYR A 73 -0.80 -12.91 2.88
CA TYR A 73 -0.20 -12.20 4.01
C TYR A 73 -0.91 -12.52 5.33
N PRO A 74 -0.94 -13.80 5.75
CA PRO A 74 -1.67 -14.23 6.96
C PRO A 74 -1.20 -13.51 8.23
N HIS A 75 0.11 -13.19 8.32
CA HIS A 75 0.71 -12.49 9.45
C HIS A 75 0.08 -11.11 9.74
N LEU A 76 -0.53 -10.44 8.75
CA LEU A 76 -1.22 -9.16 8.95
C LEU A 76 -2.50 -9.32 9.79
N PHE A 77 -3.05 -10.53 9.88
CA PHE A 77 -4.28 -10.84 10.61
C PHE A 77 -4.02 -11.47 11.99
N GLU A 78 -2.78 -11.82 12.30
CA GLU A 78 -2.41 -12.47 13.57
C GLU A 78 -2.23 -11.48 14.73
N SER A 79 -2.02 -10.19 14.43
CA SER A 79 -1.73 -9.14 15.43
C SER A 79 -2.96 -8.63 16.24
N GLY A 80 -4.15 -9.22 16.07
CA GLY A 80 -5.39 -8.77 16.73
C GLY A 80 -5.72 -9.46 18.06
N GLY A 81 -4.93 -10.44 18.50
CA GLY A 81 -5.16 -11.17 19.75
C GLY A 81 -4.29 -10.64 20.88
N ASN A 82 -4.63 -9.48 21.44
CA ASN A 82 -4.32 -9.05 22.81
C ASN A 82 -4.86 -7.63 23.03
N ALA A 83 -6.12 -7.53 23.45
CA ALA A 83 -6.61 -6.44 24.28
C ALA A 83 -7.79 -7.01 25.07
N ASP A 84 -7.64 -7.02 26.39
CA ASP A 84 -8.59 -7.42 27.43
C ASP A 84 -9.97 -6.74 27.31
#